data_AF-A0A6M0FR30-F1
#
_entry.id   AF-A0A6M0FR30-F1
#
_cell.length_a   1.000
_cell.length_b   1.000
_cell.length_c   1.000
_cell.angle_alpha   90.00
_cell.angle_beta   90.00
_cell.angle_gamma   90.00
#
_symmetry.space_group_name_H-M   'P 1'
#
loop_
_entity.id
_entity.type
_entity.pdbx_description
1 polymer ?
#
loop_
_entity_poly.entity_id
_entity_poly.type
_entity_poly.pdbx_seq_one_letter_code
_entity_poly.pdbx_strand_id
1 'polypeptide(L)'
;MSSLITVFNTLITDLEAIPSFQIFISDLVTGEITLLTAIFWLGLASGISIIAGAIGGIWLARKDLGYSLAAMIGGLFGPAGVIPAVIVGLAILKFV
;
A
#
# COMPACT_ATOMS: atom_id res chain seq x y z
N MET A 1 25.18 -22.49 6.84
CA MET A 1 23.73 -22.17 6.84
C MET A 1 23.23 -21.72 8.23
N SER A 2 23.78 -22.22 9.34
CA SER A 2 23.41 -21.77 10.70
C SER A 2 23.86 -20.34 11.04
N SER A 3 25.07 -19.93 10.64
CA SER A 3 25.62 -18.60 10.96
C SER A 3 24.81 -17.44 10.40
N LEU A 4 24.26 -17.60 9.18
CA LEU A 4 23.49 -16.56 8.51
C LEU A 4 22.11 -16.35 9.16
N ILE A 5 21.49 -17.44 9.64
CA ILE A 5 20.25 -17.41 10.41
C ILE A 5 20.50 -16.76 11.78
N THR A 6 21.61 -17.10 12.45
CA THR A 6 21.98 -16.46 13.71
C THR A 6 22.15 -14.95 13.55
N VAL A 7 22.87 -14.49 12.52
CA VAL A 7 23.03 -13.06 12.22
C VAL A 7 21.70 -12.38 11.97
N PHE A 8 20.82 -12.99 11.16
CA PHE A 8 19.49 -12.44 10.90
C PHE A 8 18.66 -12.31 12.19
N ASN A 9 18.65 -13.34 13.04
CA ASN A 9 17.91 -13.32 14.29
C ASN A 9 18.47 -12.26 15.26
N THR A 10 19.79 -12.09 15.32
CA THR A 10 20.42 -11.00 16.10
C THR A 10 19.97 -9.64 15.59
N LEU A 11 19.97 -9.41 14.27
CA LEU A 11 19.50 -8.15 13.68
C LEU A 11 18.03 -7.84 14.00
N ILE A 12 17.16 -8.85 13.98
CA ILE A 12 15.75 -8.68 14.38
C ILE A 12 15.65 -8.33 15.86
N THR A 13 16.42 -9.01 16.72
CA THR A 13 16.42 -8.74 18.17
C THR A 13 16.91 -7.33 18.46
N ASP A 14 17.98 -6.89 17.76
CA ASP A 14 18.52 -5.54 17.88
C ASP A 14 17.54 -4.48 17.37
N LEU A 15 16.78 -4.77 16.31
CA LEU A 15 15.73 -3.89 15.78
C LEU A 15 14.54 -3.76 16.74
N GLU A 16 14.12 -4.87 17.34
CA GLU A 16 13.06 -4.89 18.35
C GLU A 16 13.46 -4.14 19.62
N ALA A 17 14.76 -4.10 19.97
CA ALA A 17 15.25 -3.34 21.11
C ALA A 17 15.22 -1.81 20.89
N ILE A 18 14.96 -1.33 19.67
CA ILE A 18 14.88 0.11 19.38
C ILE A 18 13.51 0.66 19.82
N PRO A 19 13.45 1.64 20.74
CA PRO A 19 12.20 2.15 21.27
C PRO A 19 11.31 2.81 20.20
N SER A 20 11.89 3.45 19.17
CA SER A 20 11.12 4.03 18.06
C SER A 20 10.45 2.98 17.19
N PHE A 21 11.05 1.80 17.03
CA PHE A 21 10.44 0.68 16.31
C PHE A 21 9.24 0.12 17.09
N GLN A 22 9.38 -0.04 18.41
CA GLN A 22 8.29 -0.47 19.29
C GLN A 22 7.11 0.51 19.27
N ILE A 23 7.38 1.82 19.32
CA ILE A 23 6.34 2.86 19.21
C ILE A 23 5.65 2.77 17.86
N PHE A 24 6.39 2.69 16.76
CA PHE A 24 5.81 2.56 15.43
C PHE A 24 4.88 1.34 15.29
N ILE A 25 5.30 0.18 15.78
CA ILE A 25 4.47 -1.04 15.75
C ILE A 25 3.24 -0.89 16.65
N SER A 26 3.39 -0.30 17.84
CA SER A 26 2.28 0.01 18.74
C SER A 26 1.25 0.92 18.06
N ASP A 27 1.70 2.01 17.44
CA ASP A 27 0.84 2.95 16.71
C ASP A 27 0.11 2.25 15.54
N LEU A 28 0.82 1.37 14.81
CA LEU A 28 0.24 0.55 13.74
C LEU A 28 -0.88 -0.38 14.24
N VAL A 29 -0.67 -1.05 15.37
CA VAL A 29 -1.61 -2.03 15.94
C VAL A 29 -2.80 -1.35 16.61
N THR A 30 -2.57 -0.24 17.31
CA THR A 30 -3.62 0.54 17.96
C THR A 30 -4.44 1.38 16.97
N GLY A 31 -3.95 1.54 15.75
CA GLY A 31 -4.59 2.35 14.71
C GLY A 31 -4.36 3.85 14.90
N GLU A 32 -3.34 4.25 15.68
CA GLU A 32 -2.96 5.64 15.85
C GLU A 32 -2.34 6.17 14.55
N ILE A 33 -2.90 7.28 14.04
CA ILE A 33 -2.44 7.90 12.79
C ILE A 33 -1.41 8.97 13.14
N THR A 34 -0.15 8.56 13.25
CA THR A 34 1.01 9.46 13.24
C THR A 34 1.50 9.68 11.80
N LEU A 35 2.41 10.63 11.58
CA LEU A 35 2.94 10.89 10.24
C LEU A 35 3.60 9.64 9.63
N LEU A 36 4.33 8.88 10.46
CA LEU A 36 5.04 7.69 10.01
C LEU A 36 4.06 6.56 9.64
N THR A 37 3.04 6.32 10.48
CA THR A 37 2.03 5.30 10.20
C THR A 37 1.16 5.70 9.00
N ALA A 38 0.85 6.98 8.83
CA ALA A 38 0.13 7.50 7.67
C ALA A 38 0.90 7.28 6.35
N ILE A 39 2.21 7.57 6.32
CA ILE A 39 3.05 7.32 5.13
C ILE A 39 3.11 5.82 4.84
N PHE A 40 3.25 4.98 5.87
CA PHE A 40 3.24 3.53 5.71
C PHE A 40 1.94 3.03 5.09
N TRP A 41 0.78 3.42 5.63
CA TRP A 41 -0.53 3.05 5.10
C TRP A 41 -0.76 3.60 3.69
N LEU A 42 -0.31 4.81 3.41
CA LEU A 42 -0.41 5.41 2.07
C LEU A 42 0.44 4.64 1.06
N GLY A 43 1.65 4.21 1.43
CA GLY A 43 2.49 3.35 0.60
C GLY A 43 1.84 2.00 0.33
N LEU A 44 1.29 1.35 1.37
CA LEU A 44 0.59 0.08 1.24
C LEU A 44 -0.65 0.20 0.33
N ALA A 45 -1.49 1.21 0.58
CA ALA A 45 -2.68 1.49 -0.23
C ALA A 45 -2.31 1.78 -1.69
N SER A 46 -1.25 2.56 -1.92
CA SER A 46 -0.75 2.86 -3.27
C SER A 46 -0.28 1.59 -3.99
N GLY A 47 0.46 0.71 -3.30
CA GLY A 47 0.92 -0.55 -3.87
C GLY A 47 -0.24 -1.47 -4.28
N ILE A 48 -1.22 -1.65 -3.39
CA ILE A 48 -2.43 -2.44 -3.69
C ILE A 48 -3.20 -1.81 -4.87
N SER A 49 -3.33 -0.48 -4.87
CA SER A 49 -4.02 0.27 -5.91
C SER A 49 -3.35 0.14 -7.28
N ILE A 50 -2.02 0.18 -7.36
CA ILE A 50 -1.26 -0.06 -8.59
C ILE A 50 -1.51 -1.48 -9.11
N ILE A 51 -1.47 -2.48 -8.25
CA ILE A 51 -1.68 -3.88 -8.66
C ILE A 51 -3.11 -4.07 -9.17
N ALA A 52 -4.10 -3.60 -8.41
CA ALA A 52 -5.50 -3.69 -8.81
C ALA A 52 -5.78 -2.90 -10.10
N GLY A 53 -5.22 -1.70 -10.22
CA GLY A 53 -5.31 -0.86 -11.41
C GLY A 53 -4.69 -1.53 -12.63
N ALA A 54 -3.50 -2.13 -12.50
CA ALA A 54 -2.84 -2.84 -13.59
C ALA A 54 -3.67 -4.03 -14.07
N ILE A 55 -4.23 -4.81 -13.15
CA ILE A 55 -5.15 -5.92 -13.48
C ILE A 55 -6.40 -5.39 -14.21
N GLY A 56 -6.99 -4.30 -13.72
CA GLY A 56 -8.15 -3.66 -14.35
C GLY A 56 -7.85 -3.13 -15.75
N GLY A 57 -6.68 -2.50 -15.92
CA GLY A 57 -6.21 -2.00 -17.21
C GLY A 57 -6.01 -3.12 -18.22
N ILE A 58 -5.36 -4.22 -17.82
CA ILE A 58 -5.24 -5.44 -18.64
C ILE A 58 -6.63 -5.96 -19.02
N TRP A 59 -7.55 -6.08 -18.05
CA TRP A 59 -8.86 -6.63 -18.31
C TRP A 59 -9.66 -5.81 -19.33
N LEU A 60 -9.58 -4.48 -19.23
CA LEU A 60 -10.33 -3.56 -20.08
C LEU A 60 -9.71 -3.37 -21.48
N ALA A 61 -8.39 -3.15 -21.54
CA ALA A 61 -7.74 -2.59 -22.74
C ALA A 61 -6.71 -3.53 -23.39
N ARG A 62 -6.52 -4.78 -22.89
CA ARG A 62 -5.53 -5.73 -23.46
C ARG A 62 -5.67 -5.95 -24.96
N LYS A 63 -6.89 -5.93 -25.50
CA LYS A 63 -7.17 -6.25 -26.91
C LYS A 63 -6.63 -5.17 -27.84
N ASP A 64 -6.65 -3.92 -27.39
CA ASP A 64 -6.37 -2.76 -28.23
C ASP A 64 -4.97 -2.17 -27.95
N LEU A 65 -4.51 -2.22 -26.69
CA LEU A 65 -3.23 -1.65 -26.26
C LEU A 65 -2.14 -2.71 -26.05
N GLY A 66 -2.49 -3.99 -26.05
CA GLY A 66 -1.61 -5.08 -25.63
C GLY A 66 -1.44 -5.15 -24.11
N TYR A 67 -0.83 -6.24 -23.64
CA TYR A 67 -0.77 -6.55 -22.20
C TYR A 67 0.07 -5.55 -21.41
N SER A 68 1.27 -5.20 -21.92
CA SER A 68 2.22 -4.34 -21.21
C SER A 68 1.70 -2.91 -21.05
N LEU A 69 1.24 -2.28 -22.14
CA LEU A 69 0.73 -0.90 -22.08
C LEU A 69 -0.54 -0.81 -21.23
N ALA A 70 -1.45 -1.78 -21.37
CA ALA A 70 -2.66 -1.85 -20.56
C ALA A 70 -2.34 -1.99 -19.05
N ALA A 71 -1.34 -2.79 -18.68
CA ALA A 71 -0.89 -2.93 -17.30
C ALA A 71 -0.24 -1.63 -16.77
N MET A 72 0.60 -0.97 -17.56
CA MET A 72 1.26 0.28 -17.16
C MET A 72 0.25 1.42 -16.96
N ILE A 73 -0.67 1.60 -17.92
CA ILE A 73 -1.71 2.63 -17.82
C ILE A 73 -2.66 2.32 -16.66
N GLY A 74 -3.11 1.06 -16.54
CA GLY A 74 -3.94 0.63 -15.42
C GLY A 74 -3.26 0.86 -14.07
N GLY A 75 -1.98 0.51 -13.95
CA GLY A 75 -1.21 0.70 -12.72
C GLY A 75 -0.99 2.17 -12.36
N LEU A 76 -0.72 3.01 -13.35
CA LEU A 76 -0.58 4.46 -13.16
C LEU A 76 -1.89 5.12 -12.71
N PHE A 77 -3.01 4.73 -13.32
CA PHE A 77 -4.32 5.32 -13.02
C PHE A 77 -5.07 4.61 -11.88
N GLY A 78 -4.60 3.46 -11.40
CA GLY A 78 -5.16 2.79 -10.22
C GLY A 78 -5.26 3.73 -9.03
N PRO A 79 -4.14 4.35 -8.59
CA PRO A 79 -4.16 5.33 -7.50
C PRO A 79 -5.01 6.57 -7.80
N ALA A 80 -4.97 7.08 -9.04
CA ALA A 80 -5.76 8.24 -9.44
C ALA A 80 -7.28 7.95 -9.42
N GLY A 81 -7.69 6.71 -9.69
CA GLY A 81 -9.08 6.25 -9.66
C GLY A 81 -9.71 6.29 -8.26
N VAL A 82 -8.90 6.43 -7.20
CA VAL A 82 -9.40 6.64 -5.83
C VAL A 82 -10.09 8.00 -5.70
N ILE A 83 -9.69 9.03 -6.45
CA ILE A 83 -10.25 10.39 -6.34
C ILE A 83 -11.76 10.41 -6.63
N PRO A 84 -12.25 9.89 -7.79
CA PRO A 84 -13.69 9.77 -8.02
C PRO A 84 -14.43 8.95 -6.96
N ALA A 85 -13.85 7.84 -6.49
CA ALA A 85 -14.48 6.99 -5.48
C ALA A 85 -14.66 7.73 -4.14
N VAL A 86 -13.67 8.51 -3.72
CA VAL A 86 -13.74 9.35 -2.52
C VAL A 86 -14.81 10.43 -2.68
N ILE A 87 -14.89 11.10 -3.84
CA ILE A 87 -15.94 12.10 -4.12
C ILE A 87 -17.34 11.47 -3.98
N VAL A 88 -17.56 10.28 -4.55
CA VAL A 88 -18.83 9.57 -4.45
C VAL A 88 -19.12 9.18 -3.00
N GLY A 89 -18.14 8.65 -2.27
CA GLY A 89 -18.30 8.28 -0.85
C GLY A 89 -18.67 9.48 0.03
N LEU A 90 -18.01 10.62 -0.16
CA LEU A 90 -18.34 11.87 0.54
C LEU A 90 -19.72 12.41 0.16
N ALA A 91 -20.09 12.30 -1.12
CA ALA A 91 -21.41 12.71 -1.57
C ALA A 91 -22.52 11.86 -0.93
N ILE A 92 -22.32 10.56 -0.78
CA ILE A 92 -23.27 9.66 -0.09
C ILE A 92 -23.37 10.03 1.40
N LEU A 93 -22.23 10.24 2.07
CA LEU A 93 -22.21 10.63 3.48
C LEU A 93 -22.94 11.94 3.76
N LYS A 94 -23.04 12.86 2.78
CA LYS A 94 -23.83 14.10 2.94
C LYS A 94 -25.33 13.82 3.16
N PHE A 95 -25.85 12.68 2.71
CA PHE A 95 -27.26 12.33 2.79
C PHE A 95 -27.60 11.39 3.96
N VAL A 96 -26.59 11.00 4.75
CA VAL A 96 -26.74 10.18 5.98
C VAL A 96 -26.54 11.09 7.18
#